data_AF-A0A822FT71-F1
#
_entry.id   AF-A0A822FT71-F1
#
_cell.length_a   1.000
_cell.length_b   1.000
_cell.length_c   1.000
_cell.angle_alpha   90.00
_cell.angle_beta   90.00
_cell.angle_gamma   90.00
#
_symmetry.space_group_name_H-M   'P 1'
#
loop_
_entity.id
_entity.type
_entity.pdbx_description
1 polymer ?
#
loop_
_entity_poly.entity_id
_entity_poly.type
_entity_poly.pdbx_seq_one_letter_code
_entity_poly.pdbx_strand_id
1 'polypeptide(L)' 'MVDKYDQFYLQLQERTDKVPKGDMIILMRDFNACVGKQEHLIILQIVGPHAADVKNENGIRLADFCLAN' A
#
# COMPACT_ATOMS: atom_id res chain seq x y z
N MET A 1 -0.27 -2.46 -21.91
CA MET A 1 0.53 -3.41 -21.11
C MET A 1 0.42 -2.94 -19.67
N VAL A 2 -0.06 -3.77 -18.75
CA VAL A 2 -0.07 -3.45 -17.32
C VAL A 2 1.35 -3.66 -16.80
N ASP A 3 1.89 -2.71 -16.04
CA ASP A 3 3.22 -2.84 -15.45
C ASP A 3 3.25 -4.01 -14.44
N LYS A 4 4.39 -4.68 -14.32
CA LYS A 4 4.52 -5.87 -13.45
C LYS A 4 4.27 -5.55 -11.96
N TYR A 5 4.56 -4.31 -11.53
CA TYR A 5 4.28 -3.87 -10.16
C TYR A 5 2.79 -3.61 -9.99
N ASP A 6 2.12 -3.04 -10.98
CA ASP A 6 0.67 -2.87 -10.96
C ASP A 6 -0.05 -4.23 -10.92
N GLN A 7 0.45 -5.22 -11.69
CA GLN A 7 -0.07 -6.58 -11.65
C GLN A 7 0.08 -7.23 -10.26
N PHE A 8 1.18 -6.97 -9.55
CA PHE A 8 1.36 -7.43 -8.17
C PHE A 8 0.27 -6.88 -7.24
N TYR A 9 0.00 -5.57 -7.27
CA TYR A 9 -1.03 -4.96 -6.41
C TYR A 9 -2.45 -5.41 -6.78
N LEU A 10 -2.73 -5.63 -8.08
CA LEU A 10 -4.01 -6.21 -8.50
C LEU A 10 -4.23 -7.62 -7.93
N GLN A 11 -3.21 -8.47 -7.98
CA GLN A 11 -3.27 -9.82 -7.41
C GLN A 11 -3.35 -9.80 -5.88
N LEU A 12 -2.68 -8.84 -5.25
CA LEU A 12 -2.76 -8.64 -3.80
C LEU A 12 -4.18 -8.26 -3.39
N GLN A 13 -4.81 -7.31 -4.08
CA GLN A 13 -6.20 -6.91 -3.84
C GLN A 13 -7.17 -8.07 -4.01
N GLU A 14 -7.02 -8.85 -5.10
CA GLU A 14 -7.87 -10.02 -5.33
C GLU A 14 -7.77 -11.05 -4.19
N ARG A 15 -6.60 -11.15 -3.54
CA ARG A 15 -6.40 -12.03 -2.38
C ARG A 15 -6.99 -11.45 -1.10
N THR A 16 -6.85 -10.15 -0.87
CA THR A 16 -7.42 -9.51 0.34
C THR A 16 -8.94 -9.46 0.29
N ASP A 17 -9.54 -9.22 -0.89
CA ASP A 17 -11.00 -9.19 -1.08
C ASP A 17 -11.69 -10.53 -0.78
N LYS A 18 -10.95 -11.64 -0.88
CA LYS A 18 -11.47 -12.99 -0.58
C LYS A 18 -11.53 -13.28 0.92
N VAL A 19 -10.86 -12.48 1.74
CA VAL A 19 -10.91 -12.64 3.20
C VAL A 19 -12.21 -12.02 3.71
N PRO A 20 -13.02 -12.74 4.51
CA PRO A 20 -14.23 -12.17 5.09
C PRO A 20 -13.94 -10.89 5.89
N LYS A 21 -14.81 -9.89 5.78
CA LYS A 21 -14.64 -8.58 6.46
C LYS A 21 -14.55 -8.64 7.99
N GLY A 22 -14.94 -9.76 8.61
CA GLY A 22 -14.84 -9.98 10.06
C GLY A 22 -13.46 -10.46 10.51
N ASP A 23 -12.62 -10.91 9.57
CA ASP A 23 -11.29 -11.43 9.86
C ASP A 23 -10.23 -10.34 9.69
N MET A 24 -9.11 -10.45 10.42
CA MET A 24 -8.00 -9.52 10.34
C MET A 24 -6.93 -10.02 9.36
N ILE A 25 -6.51 -9.15 8.44
CA ILE A 25 -5.38 -9.41 7.54
C ILE A 25 -4.15 -8.68 8.06
N ILE A 26 -3.04 -9.40 8.21
CA ILE A 26 -1.73 -8.80 8.46
C ILE A 26 -0.84 -9.07 7.24
N LEU A 27 -0.56 -8.01 6.47
CA LEU A 27 0.42 -8.06 5.40
C LEU A 27 1.80 -7.72 5.95
N MET A 28 2.76 -8.61 5.74
CA MET A 28 4.13 -8.47 6.23
C MET A 28 5.12 -8.79 5.10
N ARG A 29 6.39 -8.43 5.31
CA ARG A 29 7.54 -8.53 4.39
C ARG A 29 7.77 -7.24 3.60
N ASP A 30 8.79 -7.30 2.75
CA ASP A 30 9.34 -6.16 2.01
C ASP A 30 8.51 -5.89 0.74
N PHE A 31 7.85 -4.73 0.71
CA PHE A 31 7.11 -4.22 -0.45
C PHE A 31 8.00 -3.42 -1.41
N ASN A 32 9.28 -3.22 -1.06
CA ASN A 32 10.22 -2.35 -1.76
C ASN A 32 9.64 -0.95 -2.02
N ALA A 33 8.90 -0.45 -1.03
CA ALA A 33 8.09 0.75 -1.09
C ALA A 33 8.60 1.79 -0.09
N CYS A 34 8.98 2.96 -0.62
CA CYS A 34 9.35 4.11 0.18
C CYS A 34 8.21 5.12 0.04
N VAL A 35 7.33 5.20 1.04
CA VAL A 35 6.11 6.01 0.94
C VAL A 35 6.38 7.52 1.01
N GLY A 36 7.48 7.94 1.62
CA GLY A 36 7.79 9.36 1.83
C GLY A 36 7.03 9.98 2.99
N LYS A 37 7.47 11.15 3.45
CA LYS A 37 6.67 12.03 4.31
C LYS A 37 5.53 12.61 3.46
N GLN A 38 4.31 12.62 3.99
CA GLN A 38 3.13 12.93 3.19
C GLN A 38 2.70 14.39 3.25
N GLU A 39 2.31 14.90 2.09
CA GLU A 39 1.80 16.25 1.90
C GLU A 39 0.27 16.33 2.07
N HIS A 40 -0.45 15.22 1.89
CA HIS A 40 -1.91 15.14 1.98
C HIS A 40 -2.41 14.51 3.29
N LEU A 41 -3.35 15.19 3.94
CA LEU A 41 -3.93 14.77 5.23
C LEU A 41 -4.56 13.37 5.20
N ILE A 42 -5.16 12.97 4.08
CA ILE A 42 -5.80 11.65 3.92
C ILE A 42 -4.77 10.52 4.03
N ILE A 43 -3.55 10.74 3.53
CA ILE A 43 -2.49 9.73 3.54
C ILE A 43 -1.80 9.66 4.93
N LEU A 44 -1.84 10.75 5.71
CA LEU A 44 -1.33 10.75 7.09
C LEU A 44 -2.09 9.78 8.00
N GLN A 45 -3.32 9.37 7.65
CA GLN A 45 -4.08 8.39 8.40
C GLN A 45 -3.56 6.95 8.21
N ILE A 46 -2.89 6.67 7.09
CA ILE A 46 -2.39 5.33 6.75
C ILE A 46 -0.86 5.18 6.89
N VAL A 47 -0.12 6.29 6.93
CA VAL A 47 1.35 6.29 7.06
C VAL A 47 1.77 6.56 8.50
N GLY A 48 2.55 5.64 9.07
CA GLY A 48 3.10 5.79 10.42
C GLY A 48 4.16 6.89 10.57
N PRO A 49 4.54 7.25 11.81
CA PRO A 49 5.39 8.41 12.11
C PRO A 49 6.85 8.28 11.64
N HIS A 50 7.27 7.09 11.19
CA HIS A 50 8.65 6.79 10.80
C HIS A 50 8.85 6.66 9.29
N ALA A 51 8.02 7.34 8.49
CA ALA A 51 8.23 7.39 7.05
C ALA A 51 9.56 8.09 6.70
N ALA A 52 10.25 7.55 5.69
CA ALA A 52 11.44 8.18 5.13
C ALA A 52 11.08 9.48 4.40
N ASP A 53 12.06 10.35 4.13
CA ASP A 53 11.85 11.59 3.39
C ASP A 53 11.59 11.38 1.88
N VAL A 54 12.03 10.26 1.34
CA VAL A 54 11.95 9.96 -0.10
C VAL A 54 10.70 9.18 -0.40
N LYS A 55 10.04 9.50 -1.52
CA LYS A 55 8.92 8.72 -2.07
C LYS A 55 9.35 8.04 -3.38
N ASN A 56 9.04 6.77 -3.54
CA ASN A 56 9.20 6.05 -4.82
C ASN A 56 7.84 5.58 -5.37
N GLU A 57 7.82 5.12 -6.62
CA GLU A 57 6.57 4.70 -7.27
C GLU A 57 5.86 3.56 -6.53
N ASN A 58 6.61 2.60 -5.99
CA ASN A 58 6.03 1.51 -5.19
C ASN A 58 5.43 2.02 -3.89
N GLY A 59 5.96 3.10 -3.33
CA GLY A 59 5.38 3.81 -2.19
C GLY A 59 4.03 4.43 -2.51
N ILE A 60 3.87 5.00 -3.70
CA ILE A 60 2.57 5.52 -4.18
C ILE A 60 1.59 4.36 -4.33
N ARG A 61 1.98 3.29 -5.04
CA ARG A 61 1.14 2.09 -5.23
C ARG A 61 0.71 1.46 -3.90
N LEU A 62 1.62 1.37 -2.94
CA LEU A 62 1.31 0.83 -1.60
C LEU A 62 0.33 1.74 -0.85
N ALA A 63 0.52 3.05 -0.90
CA ALA A 63 -0.40 4.00 -0.27
C ALA A 63 -1.80 3.91 -0.88
N ASP A 64 -1.90 3.83 -2.22
CA ASP A 64 -3.18 3.68 -2.91
C ASP A 64 -3.88 2.37 -2.54
N PHE A 65 -3.13 1.26 -2.45
CA PHE A 65 -3.66 -0.02 -1.96
C PHE A 65 -4.17 0.10 -0.51
N CYS A 66 -3.40 0.74 0.38
CA CYS A 66 -3.82 0.95 1.77
C CYS A 66 -5.02 1.89 1.92
N LEU A 67 -5.23 2.85 1.01
CA LEU A 67 -6.42 3.71 1.02
C LEU A 67 -7.68 2.96 0.54
N ALA A 68 -7.50 1.92 -0.26
CA ALA A 68 -8.60 1.14 -0.84
C ALA A 68 -9.14 0.03 0.10
N ASN A 69 -8.44 -0.29 1.19
CA ASN A 69 -8.77 -1.36 2.14
C ASN A 69 -9.01 -0.80 3.55
#